data_AF-A0A4R7Z560-F1
#
_entry.id   AF-A0A4R7Z560-F1
#
_cell.length_a   1.000
_cell.length_b   1.000
_cell.length_c   1.000
_cell.angle_alpha   90.00
_cell.angle_beta   90.00
_cell.angle_gamma   90.00
#
_symmetry.space_group_name_H-M   'P 1'
#
loop_
_entity.id
_entity.type
_entity.pdbx_description
1 polymer ?
#
loop_
_entity_poly.entity_id
_entity_poly.type
_entity_poly.pdbx_seq_one_letter_code
_entity_poly.pdbx_strand_id
1 'polypeptide(L)'
;MNPTYLYSLISMGGIAALLAAVLGFASERFKVEQDPRVGKVEDALPGANCGACGYAGCEAFAEAVVNGEAPVGGCPVGGDKVASDIADIMGAESDSSDKVVAELICGGGIKETTKSGKYQGIETCKAAHAVNGGEKECQYSCLGFGDCEVVCPFDAIEMSENGLPQINYDKCTGCGKCVEECPRNVLLLAPLTAKTHIRCSSHNIGKIVRKTCEVGCIGCSLCAKTCPVDAIEMVDNLAVMDYEKCVNCGKCAEVCPTGTIEFQGEMIEKVEINDNCVGCTLCAKACPVDAIEGEVRKLHEIDQEICIQCGLCYEACNVDAVDLFYEDENQ
;
A
#
# COMPACT_ATOMS: atom_id res chain seq x y z
N MET A 1 -13.18 70.91 17.20
CA MET A 1 -13.52 69.47 17.18
C MET A 1 -14.25 69.15 18.48
N ASN A 2 -15.35 68.41 18.42
CA ASN A 2 -16.08 67.99 19.62
C ASN A 2 -15.12 67.10 20.46
N PRO A 3 -14.89 67.37 21.76
CA PRO A 3 -13.94 66.62 22.58
C PRO A 3 -14.18 65.11 22.54
N THR A 4 -15.44 64.69 22.39
CA THR A 4 -15.82 63.28 22.22
C THR A 4 -15.12 62.60 21.04
N TYR A 5 -15.03 63.26 19.87
CA TYR A 5 -14.35 62.67 18.71
C TYR A 5 -12.85 62.55 18.92
N LEU A 6 -12.25 63.53 19.60
CA LEU A 6 -10.82 63.51 19.92
C LEU A 6 -10.49 62.36 20.88
N TYR A 7 -11.32 62.13 21.89
CA TYR A 7 -11.15 61.00 22.82
C TYR A 7 -11.30 59.64 22.11
N SER A 8 -12.30 59.46 21.24
CA SER A 8 -12.46 58.21 20.49
C SER A 8 -11.27 57.92 19.57
N LEU A 9 -10.73 58.96 18.92
CA LEU A 9 -9.63 58.82 17.97
C LEU A 9 -8.32 58.46 18.70
N ILE A 10 -8.08 59.06 19.87
CA ILE A 10 -6.93 58.74 20.72
C ILE A 10 -7.07 57.33 21.33
N SER A 11 -8.26 56.96 21.82
CA SER A 11 -8.45 55.65 22.46
C SER A 11 -8.33 54.49 21.45
N MET A 12 -8.92 54.62 20.27
CA MET A 12 -8.81 53.59 19.22
C MET A 12 -7.40 53.54 18.64
N GLY A 13 -6.78 54.70 18.38
CA GLY A 13 -5.39 54.76 17.90
C GLY A 13 -4.39 54.20 18.92
N GLY A 14 -4.58 54.48 20.21
CA GLY A 14 -3.73 53.97 21.29
C GLY A 14 -3.81 52.46 21.44
N ILE A 15 -5.01 51.89 21.41
CA ILE A 15 -5.20 50.43 21.46
C ILE A 15 -4.60 49.77 20.21
N ALA A 16 -4.83 50.34 19.03
CA ALA A 16 -4.27 49.81 17.78
C ALA A 16 -2.73 49.82 17.79
N ALA A 17 -2.11 50.93 18.22
CA ALA A 17 -0.67 51.04 18.33
C ALA A 17 -0.09 50.06 19.36
N LEU A 18 -0.76 49.89 20.50
CA LEU A 18 -0.34 48.94 21.54
C LEU A 18 -0.42 47.49 21.04
N LEU A 19 -1.53 47.10 20.41
CA LEU A 19 -1.68 45.76 19.85
C LEU A 19 -0.67 45.49 18.72
N ALA A 20 -0.43 46.47 17.83
CA ALA A 20 0.56 46.35 16.77
C ALA A 20 1.98 46.20 17.34
N ALA A 21 2.33 46.95 18.38
CA ALA A 21 3.63 46.83 19.05
C ALA A 21 3.80 45.46 19.73
N VAL A 22 2.77 44.96 20.41
CA VAL A 22 2.79 43.64 21.05
C VAL A 22 2.90 42.52 20.01
N LEU A 23 2.13 42.58 18.93
CA LEU A 23 2.20 41.60 17.84
C LEU A 23 3.53 41.65 17.10
N GLY A 24 4.07 42.85 16.83
CA GLY A 24 5.39 43.00 16.22
C GLY A 24 6.50 42.43 17.10
N PHE A 25 6.46 42.72 18.41
CA PHE A 25 7.41 42.16 19.37
C PHE A 25 7.31 40.63 19.47
N ALA A 26 6.08 40.10 19.54
CA ALA A 26 5.86 38.66 19.58
C ALA A 26 6.34 37.99 18.28
N SER A 27 6.01 38.56 17.11
CA SER A 27 6.41 38.02 15.81
C SER A 27 7.93 37.93 15.66
N GLU A 28 8.68 38.94 16.12
CA GLU A 28 10.15 38.91 16.02
C GLU A 28 10.77 37.99 17.08
N ARG A 29 10.22 37.98 18.29
CA ARG A 29 10.76 37.18 19.40
C ARG A 29 10.51 35.68 19.24
N PHE A 30 9.45 35.30 18.55
CA PHE A 30 9.06 33.91 18.29
C PHE A 30 9.24 33.50 16.82
N LYS A 31 9.96 34.30 16.03
CA LYS A 31 10.32 33.93 14.67
C LYS A 31 11.20 32.67 14.71
N VAL A 32 10.67 31.57 14.17
CA VAL A 32 11.43 30.33 14.00
C VAL A 32 12.21 30.47 12.69
N GLU A 33 13.53 30.32 12.73
CA GLU A 33 14.34 30.21 11.52
C GLU A 33 14.07 28.84 10.89
N GLN A 34 13.14 28.78 9.93
CA GLN A 34 12.97 27.61 9.08
C GLN A 34 14.15 27.53 8.10
N ASP A 35 14.73 26.33 7.97
CA ASP A 35 15.75 26.07 6.96
C ASP A 35 15.15 26.34 5.57
N PRO A 36 15.80 27.15 4.72
CA PRO A 36 15.28 27.48 3.38
C PRO A 36 15.09 26.27 2.47
N ARG A 37 15.65 25.10 2.82
CA ARG A 37 15.38 23.83 2.14
C ARG A 37 13.96 23.31 2.39
N VAL A 38 13.35 23.60 3.54
CA VAL A 38 11.99 23.13 3.86
C VAL A 38 10.99 23.64 2.83
N GLY A 39 11.00 24.95 2.55
CA GLY A 39 10.12 25.52 1.54
C GLY A 39 10.37 24.96 0.13
N LYS A 40 11.63 24.67 -0.23
CA LYS A 40 11.94 24.04 -1.53
C LYS A 40 11.42 22.61 -1.63
N VAL A 41 11.55 21.82 -0.56
CA VAL A 41 11.02 20.46 -0.51
C VAL A 41 9.50 20.50 -0.53
N GLU A 42 8.87 21.43 0.20
CA GLU A 42 7.42 21.61 0.19
C GLU A 42 6.89 21.98 -1.21
N ASP A 43 7.56 22.89 -1.91
CA ASP A 43 7.22 23.30 -3.27
C ASP A 43 7.31 22.14 -4.29
N ALA A 44 8.18 21.15 -4.03
CA ALA A 44 8.31 19.95 -4.84
C ALA A 44 7.22 18.91 -4.56
N LEU A 45 6.54 18.99 -3.42
CA LEU A 45 5.47 18.04 -3.05
C LEU A 45 4.16 18.33 -3.81
N PRO A 46 3.26 17.34 -3.95
CA PRO A 46 1.96 17.53 -4.59
C PRO A 46 0.99 18.50 -3.88
N GLY A 47 1.34 19.02 -2.68
CA GLY A 47 0.49 19.93 -1.89
C GLY A 47 -0.83 19.32 -1.37
N ALA A 48 -1.00 18.00 -1.48
CA ALA A 48 -2.26 17.32 -1.19
C ALA A 48 -2.59 17.20 0.31
N ASN A 49 -1.61 17.39 1.20
CA ASN A 49 -1.77 17.32 2.67
C ASN A 49 -2.57 16.08 3.13
N CYS A 50 -2.31 14.92 2.52
CA CYS A 50 -3.14 13.72 2.67
C CYS A 50 -2.72 12.78 3.79
N GLY A 51 -1.55 12.96 4.41
CA GLY A 51 -1.08 12.10 5.50
C GLY A 51 -0.53 10.73 5.12
N ALA A 52 -0.53 10.37 3.82
CA ALA A 52 -0.11 9.05 3.35
C ALA A 52 1.35 8.67 3.70
N CYS A 53 2.22 9.65 3.86
CA CYS A 53 3.60 9.45 4.31
C CYS A 53 3.77 9.33 5.85
N GLY A 54 2.68 9.39 6.62
CA GLY A 54 2.69 9.34 8.09
C GLY A 54 2.85 10.70 8.78
N TYR A 55 2.92 11.80 8.03
CA TYR A 55 3.09 13.16 8.56
C TYR A 55 1.82 14.00 8.42
N ALA A 56 1.63 14.99 9.30
CA ALA A 56 0.40 15.79 9.37
C ALA A 56 0.09 16.63 8.10
N GLY A 57 1.08 16.85 7.23
CA GLY A 57 0.95 17.64 6.01
C GLY A 57 2.24 17.68 5.20
N CYS A 58 2.21 18.35 4.05
CA CYS A 58 3.36 18.50 3.16
C CYS A 58 4.50 19.30 3.83
N GLU A 59 4.20 20.38 4.54
CA GLU A 59 5.18 21.15 5.32
C GLU A 59 5.85 20.28 6.40
N ALA A 60 5.07 19.50 7.17
CA ALA A 60 5.60 18.62 8.20
C ALA A 60 6.49 17.49 7.63
N PHE A 61 6.13 16.93 6.48
CA PHE A 61 6.99 15.98 5.77
C PHE A 61 8.27 16.66 5.26
N ALA A 62 8.18 17.86 4.70
CA ALA A 62 9.32 18.62 4.21
C ALA A 62 10.31 18.94 5.34
N GLU A 63 9.82 19.35 6.52
CA GLU A 63 10.65 19.56 7.71
C GLU A 63 11.34 18.25 8.15
N ALA A 64 10.61 17.13 8.19
CA ALA A 64 11.15 15.83 8.56
C ALA A 64 12.24 15.35 7.57
N VAL A 65 12.05 15.55 6.26
CA VAL A 65 13.06 15.22 5.24
C VAL A 65 14.32 16.07 5.45
N VAL A 66 14.18 17.38 5.65
CA VAL A 66 15.32 18.29 5.84
C VAL A 66 16.10 17.96 7.12
N ASN A 67 15.41 17.50 8.16
CA ASN A 67 16.01 17.07 9.43
C ASN A 67 16.58 15.63 9.38
N GLY A 68 16.37 14.89 8.29
CA GLY A 68 16.84 13.51 8.14
C GLY A 68 15.99 12.48 8.90
N GLU A 69 14.78 12.84 9.31
CA GLU A 69 13.82 11.97 10.00
C GLU A 69 12.93 11.20 9.02
N ALA A 70 12.78 11.70 7.79
CA ALA A 70 12.03 11.06 6.71
C ALA A 70 12.92 10.78 5.49
N PRO A 71 12.70 9.66 4.76
CA PRO A 71 13.38 9.41 3.51
C PRO A 71 12.93 10.37 2.41
N VAL A 72 13.84 10.70 1.50
CA VAL A 72 13.61 11.60 0.35
C VAL A 72 12.48 11.10 -0.57
N GLY A 73 12.40 9.78 -0.77
CA GLY A 73 11.31 9.11 -1.50
C GLY A 73 10.03 8.89 -0.68
N GLY A 74 9.94 9.40 0.55
CA GLY A 74 8.84 9.07 1.46
C GLY A 74 7.45 9.59 1.08
N CYS A 75 7.29 10.31 -0.04
CA CYS A 75 5.99 10.81 -0.50
C CYS A 75 5.34 9.81 -1.49
N PRO A 76 4.40 8.95 -1.05
CA PRO A 76 3.80 7.94 -1.93
C PRO A 76 2.98 8.56 -3.08
N VAL A 77 2.39 9.73 -2.84
CA VAL A 77 1.57 10.44 -3.83
C VAL A 77 2.41 11.09 -4.91
N GLY A 78 3.61 11.56 -4.56
CA GLY A 78 4.52 12.23 -5.49
C GLY A 78 5.26 11.28 -6.42
N GLY A 79 5.47 10.03 -5.97
CA GLY A 79 6.20 9.00 -6.71
C GLY A 79 7.63 9.41 -7.05
N ASP A 80 8.21 8.73 -8.03
CA ASP A 80 9.62 8.87 -8.41
C ASP A 80 10.01 10.28 -8.83
N LYS A 81 9.08 11.01 -9.44
CA LYS A 81 9.34 12.39 -9.88
C LYS A 81 9.63 13.31 -8.69
N VAL A 82 8.75 13.26 -7.68
CA VAL A 82 8.92 14.07 -6.47
C VAL A 82 10.11 13.57 -5.65
N ALA A 83 10.35 12.25 -5.59
CA ALA A 83 11.54 11.69 -4.96
C ALA A 83 12.83 12.24 -5.59
N SER A 84 12.91 12.31 -6.93
CA SER A 84 14.05 12.88 -7.65
C SER A 84 14.20 14.38 -7.39
N ASP A 85 13.11 15.15 -7.43
CA ASP A 85 13.15 16.60 -7.18
C ASP A 85 13.65 16.90 -5.74
N ILE A 86 13.20 16.12 -4.76
CA ILE A 86 13.64 16.25 -3.36
C ILE A 86 15.08 15.77 -3.18
N ALA A 87 15.51 14.72 -3.88
CA ALA A 87 16.88 14.21 -3.85
C ALA A 87 17.88 15.28 -4.32
N ASP A 88 17.55 15.97 -5.42
CA ASP A 88 18.35 17.08 -5.95
C ASP A 88 18.45 18.25 -4.95
N ILE A 89 17.38 18.54 -4.22
CA ILE A 89 17.36 19.59 -3.18
C ILE A 89 18.21 19.18 -1.97
N MET A 90 18.16 17.91 -1.57
CA MET A 90 18.83 17.39 -0.38
C MET A 90 20.29 16.97 -0.64
N GLY A 91 20.69 16.83 -1.90
CA GLY A 91 22.00 16.30 -2.28
C GLY A 91 22.18 14.83 -1.87
N ALA A 92 21.08 14.07 -1.85
CA ALA A 92 21.04 12.65 -1.49
C ALA A 92 20.76 11.81 -2.73
N GLU A 93 21.13 10.52 -2.72
CA GLU A 93 20.65 9.59 -3.74
C GLU A 93 19.15 9.32 -3.54
N SER A 94 18.40 9.30 -4.63
CA SER A 94 16.98 8.97 -4.59
C SER A 94 16.83 7.45 -4.38
N ASP A 95 16.54 7.02 -3.17
CA ASP A 95 15.98 5.69 -2.96
C ASP A 95 14.54 5.70 -3.50
N SER A 96 14.30 4.96 -4.58
CA SER A 96 12.95 4.75 -5.11
C SER A 96 12.16 3.95 -4.07
N SER A 97 11.19 4.57 -3.41
CA SER A 97 10.22 3.83 -2.62
C SER A 97 9.29 3.09 -3.56
N ASP A 98 9.08 1.79 -3.36
CA ASP A 98 8.13 1.02 -4.14
C ASP A 98 6.77 1.74 -4.16
N LYS A 99 6.24 2.00 -5.36
CA LYS A 99 4.92 2.62 -5.52
C LYS A 99 3.91 1.75 -4.78
N VAL A 100 3.19 2.33 -3.82
CA VAL A 100 2.11 1.63 -3.10
C VAL A 100 0.77 1.93 -3.75
N VAL A 101 -0.11 0.93 -3.78
CA VAL A 101 -1.46 1.00 -4.32
C VAL A 101 -2.47 0.47 -3.32
N ALA A 102 -3.71 0.91 -3.44
CA ALA A 102 -4.80 0.37 -2.64
C ALA A 102 -5.18 -1.03 -3.13
N GLU A 103 -5.42 -1.94 -2.19
CA GLU A 103 -5.80 -3.32 -2.44
C GLU A 103 -6.99 -3.76 -1.59
N LEU A 104 -7.88 -4.56 -2.19
CA LEU A 104 -9.09 -5.07 -1.54
C LEU A 104 -8.84 -6.46 -0.94
N ILE A 105 -8.93 -6.61 0.38
CA ILE A 105 -8.80 -7.92 1.06
C ILE A 105 -10.13 -8.67 1.19
N CYS A 106 -11.00 -8.56 0.19
CA CYS A 106 -12.30 -9.22 0.19
C CYS A 106 -12.71 -9.63 -1.24
N GLY A 107 -12.65 -10.92 -1.54
CA GLY A 107 -13.14 -11.50 -2.80
C GLY A 107 -14.62 -11.89 -2.77
N GLY A 108 -15.25 -11.86 -1.58
CA GLY A 108 -16.66 -12.21 -1.40
C GLY A 108 -17.61 -11.09 -1.86
N GLY A 109 -17.98 -11.12 -3.13
CA GLY A 109 -18.98 -10.23 -3.73
C GLY A 109 -20.41 -10.63 -3.37
N ILE A 110 -21.37 -10.10 -4.13
CA ILE A 110 -22.79 -10.41 -3.97
C ILE A 110 -23.10 -11.85 -4.41
N LYS A 111 -22.38 -12.37 -5.40
CA LYS A 111 -22.59 -13.72 -5.95
C LYS A 111 -22.06 -14.80 -5.02
N GLU A 112 -20.94 -14.55 -4.36
CA GLU A 112 -20.20 -15.54 -3.56
C GLU A 112 -20.67 -15.57 -2.10
N THR A 113 -21.41 -14.56 -1.66
CA THR A 113 -21.81 -14.40 -0.25
C THR A 113 -23.31 -14.58 -0.05
N THR A 114 -23.69 -15.38 0.94
CA THR A 114 -25.07 -15.54 1.38
C THR A 114 -25.64 -14.20 1.85
N LYS A 115 -26.89 -13.91 1.45
CA LYS A 115 -27.59 -12.69 1.86
C LYS A 115 -28.37 -12.91 3.16
N SER A 116 -28.21 -11.99 4.12
CA SER A 116 -28.95 -12.01 5.39
C SER A 116 -30.33 -11.31 5.29
N GLY A 117 -30.49 -10.42 4.30
CA GLY A 117 -31.71 -9.67 4.05
C GLY A 117 -31.51 -8.57 3.02
N LYS A 118 -32.54 -7.74 2.82
CA LYS A 118 -32.44 -6.54 1.98
C LYS A 118 -32.19 -5.32 2.87
N TYR A 119 -31.12 -4.59 2.58
CA TYR A 119 -30.83 -3.34 3.27
C TYR A 119 -31.83 -2.25 2.82
N GLN A 120 -32.43 -1.55 3.79
CA GLN A 120 -33.31 -0.40 3.54
C GLN A 120 -32.84 0.76 4.41
N GLY A 121 -31.99 1.62 3.85
CA GLY A 121 -31.38 2.73 4.56
C GLY A 121 -30.61 3.64 3.61
N ILE A 122 -29.73 4.46 4.17
CA ILE A 122 -28.85 5.33 3.39
C ILE A 122 -27.78 4.46 2.75
N GLU A 123 -27.64 4.52 1.43
CA GLU A 123 -26.71 3.70 0.63
C GLU A 123 -25.26 4.18 0.78
N THR A 124 -24.71 4.05 1.98
CA THR A 124 -23.28 4.27 2.29
C THR A 124 -22.76 3.13 3.14
N CYS A 125 -21.49 2.79 3.00
CA CYS A 125 -20.84 1.77 3.80
C CYS A 125 -20.94 2.14 5.29
N LYS A 126 -20.72 3.41 5.65
CA LYS A 126 -20.84 3.90 7.02
C LYS A 126 -22.23 3.69 7.63
N ALA A 127 -23.29 4.08 6.91
CA ALA A 127 -24.65 3.92 7.41
C ALA A 127 -25.05 2.43 7.51
N ALA A 128 -24.66 1.61 6.53
CA ALA A 128 -24.94 0.18 6.56
C ALA A 128 -24.17 -0.53 7.67
N HIS A 129 -22.91 -0.16 7.92
CA HIS A 129 -22.10 -0.70 9.01
C HIS A 129 -22.76 -0.47 10.38
N ALA A 130 -23.39 0.70 10.59
CA ALA A 130 -24.02 1.06 11.86
C ALA A 130 -25.25 0.21 12.23
N VAL A 131 -25.90 -0.46 11.27
CA VAL A 131 -27.14 -1.23 11.50
C VAL A 131 -27.00 -2.72 11.18
N ASN A 132 -25.90 -3.33 11.63
CA ASN A 132 -25.55 -4.76 11.46
C ASN A 132 -25.04 -5.17 10.07
N GLY A 133 -24.73 -4.22 9.19
CA GLY A 133 -24.20 -4.50 7.85
C GLY A 133 -25.29 -4.43 6.76
N GLY A 134 -24.82 -4.41 5.51
CA GLY A 134 -25.65 -4.35 4.31
C GLY A 134 -26.33 -5.69 4.02
N GLU A 135 -26.44 -6.05 2.74
CA GLU A 135 -27.17 -7.28 2.34
C GLU A 135 -26.43 -8.59 2.63
N LYS A 136 -25.10 -8.54 2.81
CA LYS A 136 -24.25 -9.71 2.99
C LYS A 136 -24.31 -10.22 4.43
N GLU A 137 -24.40 -11.54 4.62
CA GLU A 137 -24.38 -12.18 5.95
C GLU A 137 -23.00 -12.05 6.62
N CYS A 138 -21.91 -11.97 5.85
CA CYS A 138 -20.57 -11.79 6.39
C CYS A 138 -20.40 -10.40 7.01
N GLN A 139 -20.06 -10.36 8.30
CA GLN A 139 -19.78 -9.09 9.00
C GLN A 139 -18.39 -8.52 8.74
N TYR A 140 -17.52 -9.25 8.04
CA TYR A 140 -16.17 -8.81 7.73
C TYR A 140 -16.01 -8.34 6.28
N SER A 141 -17.00 -8.58 5.43
CA SER A 141 -16.88 -8.34 3.99
C SER A 141 -17.06 -6.88 3.59
N CYS A 142 -16.60 -6.56 2.37
CA CYS A 142 -16.97 -5.32 1.68
C CYS A 142 -18.49 -5.21 1.57
N LEU A 143 -19.04 -4.07 1.99
CA LEU A 143 -20.48 -3.80 1.98
C LEU A 143 -21.01 -3.46 0.59
N GLY A 144 -20.17 -2.92 -0.29
CA GLY A 144 -20.50 -2.66 -1.69
C GLY A 144 -21.22 -1.34 -1.99
N PHE A 145 -21.25 -0.38 -1.05
CA PHE A 145 -21.91 0.93 -1.26
C PHE A 145 -21.00 2.04 -1.80
N GLY A 146 -19.70 1.77 -2.02
CA GLY A 146 -18.85 2.68 -2.78
C GLY A 146 -18.32 3.93 -2.05
N ASP A 147 -18.36 4.02 -0.71
CA ASP A 147 -17.74 5.15 0.02
C ASP A 147 -16.26 5.37 -0.40
N CYS A 148 -15.53 4.28 -0.69
CA CYS A 148 -14.16 4.31 -1.21
C CYS A 148 -14.03 4.91 -2.62
N GLU A 149 -15.03 4.73 -3.48
CA GLU A 149 -15.10 5.35 -4.81
C GLU A 149 -15.34 6.85 -4.67
N VAL A 150 -16.31 7.24 -3.83
CA VAL A 150 -16.66 8.64 -3.60
C VAL A 150 -15.51 9.46 -2.99
N VAL A 151 -14.73 8.87 -2.08
CA VAL A 151 -13.61 9.58 -1.40
C VAL A 151 -12.34 9.66 -2.27
N CYS A 152 -12.25 8.88 -3.35
CA CYS A 152 -11.07 8.83 -4.18
C CYS A 152 -10.93 10.13 -5.02
N PRO A 153 -9.90 10.97 -4.80
CA PRO A 153 -9.76 12.22 -5.56
C PRO A 153 -9.12 12.02 -6.95
N PHE A 154 -8.79 10.77 -7.30
CA PHE A 154 -8.08 10.41 -8.52
C PHE A 154 -8.90 9.51 -9.46
N ASP A 155 -10.18 9.27 -9.13
CA ASP A 155 -11.07 8.37 -9.90
C ASP A 155 -10.43 7.00 -10.17
N ALA A 156 -9.71 6.48 -9.17
CA ALA A 156 -8.97 5.23 -9.25
C ALA A 156 -9.79 4.02 -8.80
N ILE A 157 -10.97 4.20 -8.23
CA ILE A 157 -11.82 3.13 -7.72
C ILE A 157 -13.17 3.20 -8.41
N GLU A 158 -13.64 2.08 -8.96
CA GLU A 158 -14.96 1.93 -9.58
C GLU A 158 -15.67 0.71 -8.98
N MET A 159 -16.95 0.84 -8.64
CA MET A 159 -17.70 -0.29 -8.07
C MET A 159 -18.17 -1.26 -9.17
N SER A 160 -17.72 -2.52 -9.09
CA SER A 160 -18.16 -3.57 -10.01
C SER A 160 -19.63 -3.97 -9.80
N GLU A 161 -20.21 -4.61 -10.81
CA GLU A 161 -21.54 -5.23 -10.72
C GLU A 161 -21.66 -6.26 -9.59
N ASN A 162 -20.55 -6.86 -9.15
CA ASN A 162 -20.53 -7.80 -8.03
C ASN A 162 -20.47 -7.10 -6.65
N GLY A 163 -20.55 -5.77 -6.62
CA GLY A 163 -20.53 -4.97 -5.39
C GLY A 163 -19.17 -4.97 -4.69
N LEU A 164 -18.08 -5.10 -5.46
CA LEU A 164 -16.70 -4.98 -4.97
C LEU A 164 -15.99 -3.83 -5.70
N PRO A 165 -15.13 -3.05 -5.02
CA PRO A 165 -14.34 -2.01 -5.66
C PRO A 165 -13.28 -2.62 -6.58
N GLN A 166 -13.18 -2.11 -7.80
CA GLN A 166 -12.11 -2.35 -8.76
C GLN A 166 -11.17 -1.15 -8.74
N ILE A 167 -9.88 -1.41 -8.55
CA ILE A 167 -8.88 -0.38 -8.35
C ILE A 167 -7.99 -0.32 -9.59
N ASN A 168 -7.91 0.86 -10.20
CA ASN A 168 -7.01 1.12 -11.31
C ASN A 168 -5.64 1.55 -10.76
N TYR A 169 -4.63 0.69 -10.91
CA TYR A 169 -3.28 0.93 -10.39
C TYR A 169 -2.52 2.07 -11.09
N ASP A 170 -2.89 2.42 -12.32
CA ASP A 170 -2.29 3.56 -13.03
C ASP A 170 -2.72 4.89 -12.41
N LYS A 171 -4.00 4.98 -12.02
CA LYS A 171 -4.57 6.17 -11.36
C LYS A 171 -4.34 6.21 -9.86
N CYS A 172 -4.18 5.05 -9.23
CA CYS A 172 -3.99 4.97 -7.79
C CYS A 172 -2.64 5.57 -7.37
N THR A 173 -2.69 6.54 -6.47
CA THR A 173 -1.51 7.23 -5.92
C THR A 173 -1.12 6.71 -4.53
N GLY A 174 -1.79 5.67 -4.02
CA GLY A 174 -1.50 5.13 -2.69
C GLY A 174 -1.83 6.07 -1.52
N CYS A 175 -2.67 7.08 -1.73
CA CYS A 175 -2.93 8.12 -0.71
C CYS A 175 -3.68 7.66 0.56
N GLY A 176 -4.15 6.41 0.63
CA GLY A 176 -4.77 5.84 1.84
C GLY A 176 -6.20 6.28 2.17
N LYS A 177 -6.77 7.32 1.54
CA LYS A 177 -8.12 7.83 1.86
C LYS A 177 -9.22 6.77 1.82
N CYS A 178 -9.14 5.82 0.88
CA CYS A 178 -10.11 4.73 0.79
C CYS A 178 -9.99 3.72 1.95
N VAL A 179 -8.79 3.55 2.51
CA VAL A 179 -8.53 2.70 3.68
C VAL A 179 -9.14 3.35 4.92
N GLU A 180 -8.88 4.65 5.13
CA GLU A 180 -9.45 5.42 6.25
C GLU A 180 -10.98 5.48 6.22
N GLU A 181 -11.55 5.63 5.02
CA GLU A 181 -12.99 5.74 4.84
C GLU A 181 -13.73 4.40 5.04
N CYS A 182 -13.03 3.27 4.92
CA CYS A 182 -13.63 1.93 4.94
C CYS A 182 -14.02 1.50 6.38
N PRO A 183 -15.31 1.45 6.74
CA PRO A 183 -15.72 1.08 8.11
C PRO A 183 -15.49 -0.40 8.44
N ARG A 184 -15.14 -1.23 7.44
CA ARG A 184 -14.87 -2.66 7.59
C ARG A 184 -13.38 -2.99 7.53
N ASN A 185 -12.51 -2.01 7.30
CA ASN A 185 -11.06 -2.20 7.15
C ASN A 185 -10.70 -3.31 6.15
N VAL A 186 -11.43 -3.40 5.03
CA VAL A 186 -11.18 -4.39 3.96
C VAL A 186 -10.35 -3.83 2.80
N LEU A 187 -9.79 -2.64 2.98
CA LEU A 187 -8.84 -2.05 2.05
C LEU A 187 -7.52 -1.87 2.81
N LEU A 188 -6.41 -2.11 2.12
CA LEU A 188 -5.06 -1.84 2.63
C LEU A 188 -4.21 -1.19 1.54
N LEU A 189 -3.03 -0.70 1.91
CA LEU A 189 -2.01 -0.30 0.95
C LEU A 189 -1.01 -1.44 0.81
N ALA A 190 -0.75 -1.86 -0.42
CA ALA A 190 0.26 -2.87 -0.75
C ALA A 190 1.26 -2.29 -1.75
N PRO A 191 2.52 -2.74 -1.76
CA PRO A 191 3.45 -2.43 -2.84
C PRO A 191 2.89 -2.89 -4.19
N LEU A 192 3.07 -2.10 -5.24
CA LEU A 192 2.68 -2.46 -6.62
C LEU A 192 3.42 -3.70 -7.12
N THR A 193 4.60 -3.97 -6.56
CA THR A 193 5.39 -5.18 -6.83
C THR A 193 4.79 -6.45 -6.21
N ALA A 194 3.90 -6.31 -5.22
CA ALA A 194 3.19 -7.45 -4.64
C ALA A 194 2.16 -7.97 -5.63
N LYS A 195 2.30 -9.23 -6.05
CA LYS A 195 1.39 -9.91 -6.97
C LYS A 195 0.44 -10.86 -6.25
N THR A 196 0.71 -11.17 -4.98
CA THR A 196 -0.05 -12.17 -4.22
C THR A 196 -0.85 -11.49 -3.12
N HIS A 197 -2.17 -11.73 -3.09
CA HIS A 197 -3.06 -11.09 -2.10
C HIS A 197 -4.05 -12.08 -1.50
N ILE A 198 -4.24 -12.00 -0.18
CA ILE A 198 -5.28 -12.78 0.51
C ILE A 198 -6.59 -12.00 0.47
N ARG A 199 -7.57 -12.48 -0.29
CA ARG A 199 -8.87 -11.83 -0.51
C ARG A 199 -9.91 -12.19 0.55
N CYS A 200 -9.52 -12.21 1.83
CA CYS A 200 -10.44 -12.42 2.95
C CYS A 200 -10.02 -11.65 4.20
N SER A 201 -11.02 -11.16 4.93
CA SER A 201 -10.90 -10.43 6.20
C SER A 201 -11.67 -11.10 7.36
N SER A 202 -12.28 -12.27 7.11
CA SER A 202 -13.13 -12.94 8.09
C SER A 202 -12.33 -13.73 9.13
N HIS A 203 -12.53 -13.41 10.40
CA HIS A 203 -12.00 -14.16 11.55
C HIS A 203 -12.94 -15.28 12.04
N ASN A 204 -14.02 -15.55 11.29
CA ASN A 204 -14.93 -16.64 11.61
C ASN A 204 -14.27 -18.00 11.41
N ILE A 205 -14.69 -19.00 12.18
CA ILE A 205 -14.28 -20.39 11.97
C ILE A 205 -14.75 -20.90 10.61
N GLY A 206 -13.96 -21.78 9.99
CA GLY A 206 -14.21 -22.27 8.63
C GLY A 206 -15.57 -22.95 8.39
N LYS A 207 -16.26 -23.42 9.45
CA LYS A 207 -17.64 -23.93 9.33
C LYS A 207 -18.65 -22.82 9.03
N ILE A 208 -18.48 -21.66 9.66
CA ILE A 208 -19.33 -20.48 9.44
C ILE A 208 -18.98 -19.90 8.06
N VAL A 209 -17.69 -19.75 7.76
CA VAL A 209 -17.23 -19.21 6.47
C VAL A 209 -17.83 -19.98 5.29
N ARG A 210 -17.74 -21.32 5.27
CA ARG A 210 -18.31 -22.14 4.19
C ARG A 210 -19.83 -21.99 4.00
N LYS A 211 -20.55 -21.62 5.06
CA LYS A 211 -22.00 -21.37 4.96
C LYS A 211 -22.29 -19.96 4.42
N THR A 212 -21.38 -19.03 4.67
CA THR A 212 -21.58 -17.60 4.42
C THR A 212 -20.93 -17.12 3.12
N CYS A 213 -19.76 -17.65 2.73
CA CYS A 213 -18.99 -17.19 1.58
C CYS A 213 -18.26 -18.36 0.90
N GLU A 214 -18.42 -18.48 -0.41
CA GLU A 214 -17.79 -19.54 -1.22
C GLU A 214 -16.26 -19.37 -1.30
N VAL A 215 -15.79 -18.13 -1.41
CA VAL A 215 -14.36 -17.77 -1.60
C VAL A 215 -13.66 -17.30 -0.31
N GLY A 216 -14.22 -17.62 0.87
CA GLY A 216 -13.69 -17.14 2.15
C GLY A 216 -12.60 -18.04 2.75
N CYS A 217 -11.65 -17.45 3.47
CA CYS A 217 -10.61 -18.21 4.18
C CYS A 217 -11.23 -19.08 5.27
N ILE A 218 -10.90 -20.37 5.27
CA ILE A 218 -11.43 -21.37 6.21
C ILE A 218 -10.46 -21.69 7.37
N GLY A 219 -9.30 -21.01 7.44
CA GLY A 219 -8.31 -21.21 8.49
C GLY A 219 -7.55 -22.55 8.44
N CYS A 220 -7.40 -23.18 7.27
CA CYS A 220 -6.80 -24.52 7.16
C CYS A 220 -5.26 -24.55 7.32
N SER A 221 -4.59 -23.39 7.28
CA SER A 221 -3.14 -23.24 7.40
C SER A 221 -2.31 -23.89 6.28
N LEU A 222 -2.91 -24.31 5.16
CA LEU A 222 -2.16 -24.89 4.03
C LEU A 222 -1.20 -23.86 3.41
N CYS A 223 -1.67 -22.65 3.16
CA CYS A 223 -0.86 -21.55 2.62
C CYS A 223 0.35 -21.22 3.52
N ALA A 224 0.13 -21.13 4.83
CA ALA A 224 1.20 -20.87 5.80
C ALA A 224 2.27 -21.98 5.80
N LYS A 225 1.86 -23.25 5.69
CA LYS A 225 2.80 -24.39 5.67
C LYS A 225 3.57 -24.54 4.37
N THR A 226 2.98 -24.14 3.24
CA THR A 226 3.62 -24.24 1.91
C THR A 226 4.54 -23.05 1.62
N CYS A 227 4.40 -21.94 2.36
CA CYS A 227 5.21 -20.75 2.12
C CYS A 227 6.70 -21.03 2.43
N PRO A 228 7.61 -20.88 1.45
CA PRO A 228 9.03 -21.19 1.65
C PRO A 228 9.78 -20.12 2.45
N VAL A 229 9.18 -18.94 2.62
CA VAL A 229 9.78 -17.75 3.26
C VAL A 229 9.00 -17.30 4.49
N ASP A 230 8.08 -18.15 4.99
CA ASP A 230 7.26 -17.87 6.18
C ASP A 230 6.54 -16.50 6.16
N ALA A 231 6.09 -16.06 4.97
CA ALA A 231 5.42 -14.78 4.77
C ALA A 231 3.93 -14.80 5.15
N ILE A 232 3.37 -15.93 5.58
CA ILE A 232 1.94 -16.05 5.93
C ILE A 232 1.80 -16.55 7.37
N GLU A 233 1.12 -15.77 8.20
CA GLU A 233 0.77 -16.11 9.58
C GLU A 233 -0.73 -16.36 9.74
N MET A 234 -1.11 -17.25 10.66
CA MET A 234 -2.51 -17.51 11.00
C MET A 234 -2.91 -16.73 12.25
N VAL A 235 -3.77 -15.73 12.10
CA VAL A 235 -4.28 -14.87 13.18
C VAL A 235 -5.80 -15.04 13.27
N ASP A 236 -6.31 -15.52 14.40
CA ASP A 236 -7.75 -15.68 14.66
C ASP A 236 -8.53 -16.38 13.52
N ASN A 237 -8.02 -17.54 13.06
CA ASN A 237 -8.55 -18.33 11.94
C ASN A 237 -8.43 -17.68 10.55
N LEU A 238 -7.76 -16.54 10.42
CA LEU A 238 -7.50 -15.85 9.17
C LEU A 238 -6.01 -15.95 8.80
N ALA A 239 -5.73 -16.14 7.52
CA ALA A 239 -4.38 -16.04 6.99
C ALA A 239 -4.04 -14.57 6.73
N VAL A 240 -2.93 -14.09 7.28
CA VAL A 240 -2.42 -12.72 7.13
C VAL A 240 -1.06 -12.80 6.45
N MET A 241 -0.85 -11.97 5.43
CA MET A 241 0.38 -11.95 4.64
C MET A 241 1.27 -10.78 5.04
N ASP A 242 2.56 -11.06 5.16
CA ASP A 242 3.64 -10.10 5.28
C ASP A 242 4.22 -9.83 3.88
N TYR A 243 3.92 -8.63 3.33
CA TYR A 243 4.37 -8.23 2.00
C TYR A 243 5.88 -8.02 1.92
N GLU A 244 6.57 -7.75 3.03
CA GLU A 244 8.03 -7.54 3.03
C GLU A 244 8.79 -8.86 2.87
N LYS A 245 8.20 -9.97 3.33
CA LYS A 245 8.78 -11.32 3.19
C LYS A 245 8.33 -12.04 1.92
N CYS A 246 7.18 -11.69 1.38
CA CYS A 246 6.58 -12.41 0.26
C CYS A 246 7.41 -12.24 -1.01
N VAL A 247 7.85 -13.36 -1.59
CA VAL A 247 8.63 -13.39 -2.84
C VAL A 247 7.77 -13.62 -4.10
N ASN A 248 6.45 -13.47 -3.98
CA ASN A 248 5.50 -13.60 -5.10
C ASN A 248 5.61 -14.91 -5.92
N CYS A 249 5.88 -16.04 -5.26
CA CYS A 249 6.03 -17.33 -5.95
C CYS A 249 4.71 -18.04 -6.31
N GLY A 250 3.54 -17.50 -5.93
CA GLY A 250 2.23 -18.06 -6.30
C GLY A 250 1.82 -19.37 -5.60
N LYS A 251 2.74 -20.16 -5.03
CA LYS A 251 2.47 -21.49 -4.43
C LYS A 251 1.33 -21.52 -3.39
N CYS A 252 1.15 -20.44 -2.64
CA CYS A 252 0.08 -20.35 -1.65
C CYS A 252 -1.32 -20.22 -2.29
N ALA A 253 -1.42 -19.63 -3.48
CA ALA A 253 -2.64 -19.56 -4.27
C ALA A 253 -3.05 -20.94 -4.80
N GLU A 254 -2.09 -21.71 -5.32
CA GLU A 254 -2.34 -23.07 -5.86
C GLU A 254 -2.91 -24.02 -4.81
N VAL A 255 -2.40 -23.98 -3.58
CA VAL A 255 -2.85 -24.88 -2.50
C VAL A 255 -4.12 -24.41 -1.79
N CYS A 256 -4.66 -23.23 -2.14
CA CYS A 256 -5.80 -22.65 -1.45
C CYS A 256 -7.12 -23.30 -1.91
N PRO A 257 -7.78 -24.12 -1.07
CA PRO A 257 -8.94 -24.90 -1.50
C PRO A 257 -10.20 -24.05 -1.78
N THR A 258 -10.21 -22.80 -1.31
CA THR A 258 -11.33 -21.86 -1.47
C THR A 258 -11.05 -20.79 -2.52
N GLY A 259 -9.87 -20.79 -3.16
CA GLY A 259 -9.49 -19.75 -4.12
C GLY A 259 -9.41 -18.35 -3.51
N THR A 260 -9.24 -18.24 -2.19
CA THR A 260 -9.20 -16.96 -1.47
C THR A 260 -7.92 -16.17 -1.75
N ILE A 261 -6.83 -16.84 -2.12
CA ILE A 261 -5.55 -16.19 -2.37
C ILE A 261 -5.45 -15.97 -3.88
N GLU A 262 -5.36 -14.72 -4.29
CA GLU A 262 -5.21 -14.32 -5.68
C GLU A 262 -3.73 -14.10 -5.99
N PHE A 263 -3.27 -14.62 -7.12
CA PHE A 263 -1.94 -14.39 -7.67
C PHE A 263 -2.09 -13.71 -9.04
N GLN A 264 -1.58 -12.48 -9.14
CA GLN A 264 -1.64 -11.60 -10.32
C GLN A 264 -0.33 -11.66 -11.12
N GLY A 265 0.16 -12.86 -11.38
CA GLY A 265 1.39 -13.10 -12.13
C GLY A 265 1.34 -14.39 -12.93
N GLU A 266 2.37 -14.62 -13.71
CA GLU A 266 2.57 -15.86 -14.46
C GLU A 266 3.39 -16.83 -13.60
N MET A 267 2.94 -18.09 -13.55
CA MET A 267 3.66 -19.13 -12.83
C MET A 267 4.90 -19.52 -13.63
N ILE A 268 6.06 -19.41 -12.98
CA ILE A 268 7.33 -19.84 -13.58
C ILE A 268 7.40 -21.37 -13.47
N GLU A 269 7.49 -22.04 -14.61
CA GLU A 269 7.64 -23.49 -14.68
C GLU A 269 9.10 -23.91 -14.45
N LYS A 270 10.04 -23.14 -14.99
CA LYS A 270 11.46 -23.48 -14.93
C LYS A 270 12.36 -22.25 -14.91
N VAL A 271 13.49 -22.38 -14.23
CA VAL A 271 14.55 -21.37 -14.23
C VAL A 271 15.87 -22.06 -14.60
N GLU A 272 16.56 -21.54 -15.62
CA GLU A 272 17.86 -22.05 -16.06
C GLU A 272 18.92 -20.95 -16.08
N ILE A 273 20.19 -21.35 -15.93
CA ILE A 273 21.33 -20.46 -16.11
C ILE A 273 22.04 -20.85 -17.40
N ASN A 274 22.23 -19.89 -18.29
CA ASN A 274 22.88 -20.09 -19.58
C ASN A 274 24.39 -19.75 -19.56
N ASP A 275 25.05 -19.94 -20.70
CA ASP A 275 26.50 -19.77 -20.87
C ASP A 275 27.00 -18.32 -20.70
N ASN A 276 26.10 -17.32 -20.61
CA ASN A 276 26.48 -15.92 -20.32
C ASN A 276 26.90 -15.73 -18.85
N CYS A 277 26.71 -16.74 -18.00
CA CYS A 277 27.02 -16.66 -16.57
C CYS A 277 28.52 -16.43 -16.32
N VAL A 278 28.84 -15.33 -15.64
CA VAL A 278 30.22 -14.97 -15.27
C VAL A 278 30.61 -15.42 -13.85
N GLY A 279 29.72 -16.11 -13.14
CA GLY A 279 29.95 -16.61 -11.78
C GLY A 279 30.14 -15.50 -10.73
N CYS A 280 29.34 -14.42 -10.80
CA CYS A 280 29.43 -13.25 -9.91
C CYS A 280 28.78 -13.47 -8.53
N THR A 281 28.02 -14.55 -8.34
CA THR A 281 27.29 -14.95 -7.09
C THR A 281 26.12 -14.06 -6.69
N LEU A 282 25.71 -13.10 -7.53
CA LEU A 282 24.53 -12.25 -7.25
C LEU A 282 23.25 -13.08 -7.17
N CYS A 283 23.04 -13.99 -8.12
CA CYS A 283 21.89 -14.91 -8.11
C CYS A 283 21.86 -15.77 -6.84
N ALA A 284 22.99 -16.34 -6.43
CA ALA A 284 23.07 -17.19 -5.24
C ALA A 284 22.69 -16.42 -3.96
N LYS A 285 23.13 -15.16 -3.84
CA LYS A 285 22.74 -14.29 -2.71
C LYS A 285 21.27 -13.91 -2.71
N ALA A 286 20.66 -13.80 -3.89
CA ALA A 286 19.24 -13.47 -4.04
C ALA A 286 18.32 -14.69 -3.82
N CYS A 287 18.87 -15.92 -3.86
CA CYS A 287 18.08 -17.13 -3.73
C CYS A 287 17.62 -17.33 -2.27
N PRO A 288 16.31 -17.34 -1.97
CA PRO A 288 15.81 -17.48 -0.60
C PRO A 288 15.92 -18.91 -0.05
N VAL A 289 16.18 -19.89 -0.92
CA VAL A 289 16.22 -21.33 -0.60
C VAL A 289 17.57 -21.96 -0.91
N ASP A 290 18.59 -21.15 -1.21
CA ASP A 290 19.95 -21.60 -1.51
C ASP A 290 20.03 -22.68 -2.64
N ALA A 291 19.15 -22.61 -3.64
CA ALA A 291 19.08 -23.58 -4.74
C ALA A 291 20.16 -23.41 -5.83
N ILE A 292 21.11 -22.48 -5.66
CA ILE A 292 22.10 -22.15 -6.71
C ILE A 292 23.47 -22.67 -6.29
N GLU A 293 24.02 -23.55 -7.12
CA GLU A 293 25.33 -24.16 -6.93
C GLU A 293 26.36 -23.58 -7.89
N GLY A 294 27.59 -23.40 -7.43
CA GLY A 294 28.72 -23.04 -8.28
C GLY A 294 29.78 -22.17 -7.60
N GLU A 295 31.03 -22.31 -8.03
CA GLU A 295 32.14 -21.53 -7.50
C GLU A 295 32.22 -20.14 -8.15
N VAL A 296 32.94 -19.23 -7.50
CA VAL A 296 33.22 -17.89 -8.04
C VAL A 296 33.97 -18.02 -9.37
N ARG A 297 33.53 -17.26 -10.40
CA ARG A 297 34.04 -17.29 -11.80
C ARG A 297 33.82 -18.60 -12.57
N LYS A 298 32.95 -19.49 -12.08
CA LYS A 298 32.47 -20.64 -12.85
C LYS A 298 30.99 -20.46 -13.16
N LEU A 299 30.52 -21.21 -14.17
CA LEU A 299 29.10 -21.28 -14.49
C LEU A 299 28.35 -21.85 -13.28
N HIS A 300 27.25 -21.19 -12.93
CA HIS A 300 26.36 -21.59 -11.83
C HIS A 300 25.25 -22.46 -12.39
N GLU A 301 24.74 -23.37 -11.57
CA GLU A 301 23.65 -24.28 -11.90
C GLU A 301 22.56 -24.17 -10.83
N ILE A 302 21.30 -24.37 -11.22
CA ILE A 302 20.15 -24.30 -10.31
C ILE A 302 19.65 -25.72 -10.04
N ASP A 303 19.66 -26.12 -8.77
CA ASP A 303 19.04 -27.35 -8.31
C ASP A 303 17.52 -27.22 -8.42
N GLN A 304 16.94 -27.92 -9.40
CA GLN A 304 15.51 -27.91 -9.68
C GLN A 304 14.67 -28.63 -8.61
N GLU A 305 15.28 -29.45 -7.74
CA GLU A 305 14.57 -30.10 -6.63
C GLU A 305 14.29 -29.12 -5.47
N ILE A 306 15.16 -28.13 -5.30
CA ILE A 306 15.08 -27.11 -4.23
C ILE A 306 14.42 -25.83 -4.74
N CYS A 307 14.63 -25.51 -6.03
CA CYS A 307 14.14 -24.29 -6.64
C CYS A 307 12.64 -24.07 -6.41
N ILE A 308 12.29 -22.88 -5.92
CA ILE A 308 10.88 -22.50 -5.71
C ILE A 308 10.28 -21.68 -6.85
N GLN A 309 11.01 -21.54 -7.97
CA GLN A 309 10.56 -20.82 -9.16
C GLN A 309 10.08 -19.39 -8.86
N CYS A 310 10.78 -18.67 -7.96
CA CYS A 310 10.39 -17.31 -7.56
C CYS A 310 10.90 -16.20 -8.51
N GLY A 311 11.85 -16.51 -9.40
CA GLY A 311 12.41 -15.53 -10.34
C GLY A 311 13.39 -14.51 -9.75
N LEU A 312 13.65 -14.49 -8.43
CA LEU A 312 14.56 -13.50 -7.82
C LEU A 312 15.99 -13.54 -8.38
N CYS A 313 16.46 -14.70 -8.82
CA CYS A 313 17.76 -14.83 -9.46
C CYS A 313 17.82 -14.16 -10.84
N TYR A 314 16.70 -14.09 -11.56
CA TYR A 314 16.57 -13.36 -12.82
C TYR A 314 16.71 -11.85 -12.58
N GLU A 315 15.97 -11.31 -11.60
CA GLU A 315 16.02 -9.89 -11.24
C GLU A 315 17.41 -9.45 -10.74
N ALA A 316 18.11 -10.33 -10.02
CA ALA A 316 19.46 -10.06 -9.53
C ALA A 316 20.56 -10.17 -10.62
N CYS A 317 20.25 -10.74 -11.79
CA CYS A 317 21.24 -11.01 -12.82
C CYS A 317 21.58 -9.75 -13.63
N ASN A 318 22.85 -9.36 -13.62
CA ASN A 318 23.33 -8.17 -14.34
C ASN A 318 23.97 -8.48 -15.71
N VAL A 319 23.96 -9.74 -16.12
CA VAL A 319 24.57 -10.23 -17.38
C VAL A 319 23.60 -11.03 -18.24
N ASP A 320 22.29 -10.99 -17.92
CA ASP A 320 21.25 -11.67 -18.69
C ASP A 320 21.55 -13.17 -18.93
N ALA A 321 21.99 -13.82 -17.85
CA ALA A 321 22.40 -15.22 -17.84
C ALA A 321 21.38 -16.16 -17.19
N VAL A 322 20.21 -15.66 -16.81
CA VAL A 322 19.14 -16.44 -16.19
C VAL A 322 17.95 -16.39 -17.12
N ASP A 323 17.39 -17.54 -17.47
CA ASP A 323 16.23 -17.67 -18.34
C ASP A 323 15.03 -18.17 -17.52
N LEU A 324 13.89 -17.49 -17.66
CA LEU A 324 12.61 -17.88 -17.07
C LEU A 324 11.73 -18.54 -18.14
N PHE A 325 11.20 -19.71 -17.81
CA PHE A 325 10.22 -20.42 -18.64
C PHE A 325 8.88 -20.41 -17.92
N TYR A 326 7.84 -20.07 -18.67
CA TYR A 326 6.46 -20.00 -18.20
C TYR A 326 5.65 -21.09 -18.89
N GLU A 327 4.61 -21.61 -18.23
CA GLU A 327 3.64 -22.48 -18.91
C GLU A 327 2.96 -21.69 -20.05
N ASP A 328 3.08 -22.16 -21.29
CA ASP A 328 2.37 -21.59 -22.43
C ASP A 328 0.83 -21.76 -22.22
N GLU A 329 0.06 -20.67 -22.34
CA GLU A 329 -1.43 -20.67 -22.33
C GLU A 329 -2.08 -21.40 -23.54
N ASN A 330 -1.41 -22.39 -24.15
CA ASN A 330 -1.97 -23.18 -25.24
C ASN A 330 -1.94 -24.68 -24.96
N GLN A 331 -2.87 -25.13 -24.11
CA GLN A 331 -3.56 -26.42 -24.27
C GLN A 331 -5.01 -26.36 -23.79
#